data_AF-A0A2M6VYX8-F1
#
_entry.id   AF-A0A2M6VYX8-F1
#
_cell.length_a   1.000
_cell.length_b   1.000
_cell.length_c   1.000
_cell.angle_alpha   90.00
_cell.angle_beta   90.00
_cell.angle_gamma   90.00
#
_symmetry.space_group_name_H-M   'P 1'
#
loop_
_entity.id
_entity.type
_entity.pdbx_description
1 polymer ?
#
loop_
_entity_poly.entity_id
_entity_poly.type
_entity_poly.pdbx_seq_one_letter_code
_entity_poly.pdbx_strand_id
1 'polypeptide(L)' 'MTTNTSPSKVASPPRGKSVVIMTPDERIADMQAFGGEIRKSQKTAQEFLIRAGILNKKGQLAKPYRG' A
#
# COMPACT_ATOMS: atom_id res chain seq x y z
N MET A 1 23.79 -33.01 -13.83
CA MET A 1 22.80 -31.96 -13.49
C MET A 1 23.57 -30.73 -13.06
N THR A 2 23.52 -29.64 -13.82
CA THR A 2 24.21 -28.38 -13.49
C THR A 2 23.19 -27.36 -12.97
N THR A 3 23.34 -26.94 -11.73
CA THR A 3 22.47 -25.94 -11.08
C THR A 3 22.92 -24.54 -11.48
N ASN A 4 22.18 -23.89 -12.37
CA ASN A 4 22.36 -22.47 -12.68
C ASN A 4 21.85 -21.62 -11.51
N THR A 5 22.71 -21.30 -10.55
CA THR A 5 22.44 -20.26 -9.55
C THR A 5 22.79 -18.91 -10.16
N SER A 6 21.79 -18.27 -10.77
CA SER A 6 21.91 -16.86 -11.17
C SER A 6 21.71 -15.98 -9.93
N PRO A 7 22.60 -15.01 -9.65
CA PRO A 7 22.40 -14.10 -8.53
C PRO A 7 21.18 -13.22 -8.83
N SER A 8 20.18 -13.27 -7.95
CA SER A 8 19.02 -12.38 -7.99
C SER A 8 19.50 -10.94 -8.02
N LYS A 9 19.25 -10.24 -9.13
CA LYS A 9 19.58 -8.83 -9.31
C LYS A 9 18.73 -8.01 -8.34
N VAL A 10 19.24 -7.77 -7.13
CA VAL A 10 18.59 -6.88 -6.15
C VAL A 10 18.55 -5.49 -6.76
N ALA A 11 17.34 -4.98 -7.00
CA ALA A 11 17.13 -3.68 -7.59
C ALA A 11 17.80 -2.59 -6.72
N SER A 12 18.68 -1.81 -7.31
CA SER A 12 19.32 -0.67 -6.63
C SER A 12 18.24 0.37 -6.29
N PRO A 13 18.22 0.93 -5.06
CA PRO A 13 17.26 1.96 -4.71
C PRO A 13 17.41 3.15 -5.67
N PRO A 14 16.31 3.73 -6.17
CA PRO A 14 16.38 4.91 -7.04
C PRO A 14 17.09 6.05 -6.30
N ARG A 15 18.21 6.52 -6.87
CA ARG A 15 18.95 7.69 -6.36
C ARG A 15 18.07 8.93 -6.49
N GLY A 16 17.88 9.66 -5.38
CA GLY A 16 17.16 10.94 -5.37
C GLY A 16 15.87 10.99 -4.55
N LYS A 17 15.52 9.94 -3.82
CA LYS A 17 14.46 10.00 -2.79
C LYS A 17 15.13 9.86 -1.43
N SER A 18 14.98 10.84 -0.56
CA SER A 18 15.31 10.71 0.85
C SER A 18 14.50 9.55 1.42
N VAL A 19 15.15 8.43 1.68
CA VAL A 19 14.49 7.30 2.34
C VAL A 19 14.50 7.63 3.83
N VAL A 20 13.32 7.92 4.39
CA VAL A 20 13.17 7.97 5.84
C VAL A 20 13.25 6.52 6.32
N ILE A 21 14.36 6.17 6.97
CA ILE A 21 14.54 4.84 7.56
C ILE A 21 13.76 4.84 8.87
N MET A 22 12.53 4.34 8.82
CA MET A 22 11.74 4.06 10.03
C MET A 22 12.16 2.74 10.65
N THR A 23 12.26 2.71 11.96
CA THR A 23 12.32 1.47 12.74
C THR A 23 11.02 0.66 12.56
N PRO A 24 11.03 -0.65 12.83
CA PRO A 24 9.81 -1.45 12.78
C PRO A 24 8.68 -0.88 13.65
N ASP A 25 9.00 -0.36 14.84
CA ASP A 25 8.01 0.19 15.76
C ASP A 25 7.40 1.50 15.24
N GLU A 26 8.22 2.40 14.69
CA GLU A 26 7.74 3.63 14.05
C GLU A 26 6.82 3.32 12.86
N ARG A 27 7.13 2.27 12.10
CA ARG A 27 6.28 1.81 10.99
C ARG A 27 4.94 1.29 11.51
N ILE A 28 4.93 0.53 12.60
CA ILE A 28 3.69 0.02 13.21
C ILE A 28 2.83 1.20 13.70
N ALA A 29 3.43 2.17 14.39
CA ALA A 29 2.73 3.35 14.88
C ALA A 29 2.13 4.18 13.73
N ASP A 30 2.88 4.37 12.64
CA ASP A 30 2.41 5.07 11.44
C ASP A 30 1.22 4.35 10.78
N MET A 31 1.32 3.04 10.59
CA MET A 31 0.22 2.24 10.05
C MET A 31 -1.04 2.28 10.94
N GLN A 32 -0.86 2.30 12.27
CA GLN A 32 -1.97 2.44 13.22
C GLN A 32 -2.61 3.84 13.14
N ALA A 33 -1.80 4.90 13.10
CA ALA A 33 -2.27 6.27 12.97
C ALA A 33 -3.07 6.47 11.66
N PHE A 34 -2.53 5.98 10.54
CA PHE A 34 -3.18 5.96 9.24
C PHE A 34 -4.51 5.21 9.26
N GLY A 35 -4.52 3.99 9.83
CA GLY A 35 -5.74 3.21 10.00
C GLY A 35 -6.79 3.91 10.87
N GLY A 36 -6.34 4.61 11.92
CA GLY A 36 -7.20 5.42 12.79
C GLY A 36 -7.87 6.57 12.02
N GLU A 37 -7.13 7.27 11.17
CA GLU A 37 -7.67 8.36 10.35
C GLU A 37 -8.75 7.88 9.38
N ILE A 38 -8.53 6.75 8.72
CA ILE A 38 -9.50 6.16 7.79
C ILE A 38 -10.78 5.74 8.52
N ARG A 39 -10.64 5.13 9.70
CA ARG A 39 -11.76 4.59 10.51
C ARG A 39 -12.62 5.65 11.20
N LYS A 40 -12.23 6.93 11.16
CA LYS A 40 -13.00 8.03 11.80
C LYS A 40 -14.47 8.07 11.37
N SER A 41 -14.77 7.73 10.12
CA SER A 41 -16.13 7.71 9.60
C SER A 41 -16.28 6.75 8.41
N GLN A 42 -17.52 6.36 8.10
CA GLN A 42 -17.81 5.61 6.88
C GLN A 42 -17.43 6.39 5.62
N LYS A 43 -17.58 7.72 5.63
CA LYS A 43 -17.25 8.59 4.51
C LYS A 43 -15.75 8.59 4.20
N THR A 44 -14.91 8.75 5.22
CA THR A 44 -13.44 8.73 5.08
C THR A 44 -12.94 7.36 4.62
N ALA A 45 -13.54 6.28 5.13
CA ALA A 45 -13.25 4.93 4.66
C ALA A 45 -13.63 4.73 3.18
N GLN A 46 -14.81 5.20 2.77
CA GLN A 46 -15.26 5.10 1.39
C GLN A 46 -14.38 5.90 0.43
N GLU A 47 -14.00 7.14 0.79
CA GLU A 47 -13.08 7.96 -0.01
C GLU A 47 -11.71 7.30 -0.17
N PHE A 48 -11.19 6.69 0.91
CA PHE A 48 -9.96 5.90 0.85
C PHE A 48 -10.09 4.72 -0.12
N LEU A 49 -11.18 3.95 -0.04
CA LEU A 49 -11.42 2.81 -0.91
C LEU A 49 -11.60 3.22 -2.39
N ILE A 50 -12.19 4.39 -2.65
CA ILE A 50 -12.28 4.98 -4.00
C ILE A 50 -10.91 5.38 -4.51
N ARG A 51 -10.10 6.06 -3.70
CA ARG A 51 -8.73 6.47 -4.05
C ARG A 51 -7.82 5.28 -4.31
N ALA A 52 -7.99 4.20 -3.56
CA ALA A 52 -7.30 2.93 -3.76
C ALA A 52 -7.76 2.18 -5.01
N GLY A 53 -8.81 2.64 -5.70
CA GLY A 53 -9.38 1.97 -6.87
C GLY A 53 -10.16 0.70 -6.55
N ILE A 54 -10.50 0.46 -5.27
CA ILE A 54 -11.30 -0.68 -4.82
C ILE A 54 -12.79 -0.40 -5.06
N LEU A 55 -13.23 0.83 -4.78
CA LEU A 55 -14.58 1.30 -5.09
C LEU A 55 -14.57 2.29 -6.26
N ASN A 56 -15.68 2.35 -6.99
CA ASN A 56 -15.97 3.38 -7.96
C ASN A 56 -16.54 4.64 -7.28
N LYS A 57 -16.70 5.74 -8.03
CA LYS A 57 -17.27 7.00 -7.51
C LYS A 57 -18.70 6.88 -6.95
N LYS A 58 -19.39 5.77 -7.23
CA LYS A 58 -20.73 5.47 -6.71
C LYS A 58 -20.68 4.61 -5.43
N GLY A 59 -19.49 4.28 -4.92
CA GLY A 59 -19.31 3.43 -3.74
C GLY A 59 -19.50 1.93 -4.00
N GLN A 60 -19.53 1.48 -5.26
CA GLN A 60 -19.62 0.06 -5.62
C GLN A 60 -18.25 -0.49 -5.98
N LEU A 61 -18.03 -1.80 -5.90
CA LEU A 61 -16.78 -2.43 -6.32
C LEU A 61 -16.37 -2.00 -7.73
N ALA A 62 -15.10 -1.59 -7.86
CA ALA A 62 -14.50 -1.29 -9.15
C ALA A 62 -14.29 -2.59 -9.95
N LYS A 63 -14.46 -2.51 -11.27
CA LYS A 63 -14.17 -3.64 -12.17
C LYS A 63 -12.68 -4.04 -12.03
N PRO A 64 -12.33 -5.34 -12.11
CA PRO A 64 -13.10 -6.45 -12.68
C PRO A 64 -14.03 -7.18 -11.70
N TYR A 65 -14.08 -6.75 -10.43
CA TYR A 65 -14.94 -7.34 -9.41
C TYR A 65 -16.42 -6.99 -9.68
N ARG A 66 -16.99 -7.61 -10.71
CA ARG A 66 -18.43 -7.67 -10.95
C ARG A 66 -18.92 -8.84 -10.09
N GLY A 67 -19.84 -8.56 -9.18
CA GLY A 67 -20.60 -9.60 -8.48
C GLY A 67 -21.41 -10.46 -9.44
#